data_AF-A0A512U6P1-F1
#
_entry.id   AF-A0A512U6P1-F1
#
_cell.length_a   1.000
_cell.length_b   1.000
_cell.length_c   1.000
_cell.angle_alpha   90.00
_cell.angle_beta   90.00
_cell.angle_gamma   90.00
#
_symmetry.space_group_name_H-M   'P 1'
#
loop_
_entity.id
_entity.type
_entity.pdbx_description
1 polymer ?
#
loop_
_entity_poly.entity_id
_entity_poly.type
_entity_poly.pdbx_seq_one_letter_code
_entity_poly.pdbx_strand_id
1 'polypeptide(L)'
;MLAYHCVGCGDIIEQRLGRVTDKKFQTPRIARIPGENCSYCERPYHVAGPMWGGQLHDADFIDEVLTINSDASPEVYGTRERIKGMLTLAKNELALPFYFNLNQLSSFMRSPPISIDEFARAVGNLGHNVSLTHAKKNCVKTDAPWEQVLQIAIAWLRRSNERLLKEYKEKLEAETKEEKRQKLQEKISRLEADLGSSPSLTSGMVGFKILQTVSANDKIDFDTCNEQSDKLGNLRKLKMVRYQENPTKDWGPKSRPSKK
;
A
#
# COMPACT_ATOMS: atom_id res chain seq x y z
N MET A 1 -11.92 13.78 -13.65
CA MET A 1 -12.21 13.31 -12.29
C MET A 1 -11.54 14.25 -11.31
N LEU A 2 -12.19 14.54 -10.19
CA LEU A 2 -11.59 15.15 -9.00
C LEU A 2 -11.37 14.06 -7.95
N ALA A 3 -10.41 14.25 -7.06
CA ALA A 3 -10.15 13.36 -5.95
C ALA A 3 -10.10 14.19 -4.66
N TYR A 4 -10.87 13.77 -3.66
CA TYR A 4 -10.78 14.28 -2.29
C TYR A 4 -9.83 13.36 -1.53
N HIS A 5 -8.62 13.83 -1.27
CA HIS A 5 -7.54 13.06 -0.66
C HIS A 5 -7.29 13.53 0.77
N CYS A 6 -7.40 12.61 1.74
CA CYS A 6 -7.09 12.90 3.12
C CYS A 6 -5.58 13.04 3.33
N VAL A 7 -5.13 14.19 3.81
CA VAL A 7 -3.69 14.45 4.05
C VAL A 7 -3.09 13.66 5.21
N GLY A 8 -3.93 13.01 6.02
CA GLY A 8 -3.52 12.18 7.15
C GLY A 8 -3.33 10.71 6.76
N CYS A 9 -4.45 9.99 6.65
CA CYS A 9 -4.44 8.55 6.41
C CYS A 9 -4.36 8.16 4.93
N GLY A 10 -4.55 9.09 3.99
CA GLY A 10 -4.52 8.79 2.55
C GLY A 10 -5.81 8.19 1.99
N ASP A 11 -6.93 8.30 2.70
CA ASP A 11 -8.25 7.97 2.16
C ASP A 11 -8.57 8.85 0.94
N ILE A 12 -9.16 8.26 -0.10
CA ILE A 12 -9.47 8.96 -1.36
C ILE A 12 -10.91 8.71 -1.76
N ILE A 13 -11.64 9.81 -2.00
CA ILE A 13 -13.00 9.78 -2.54
C ILE A 13 -12.98 10.35 -3.96
N GLU A 14 -13.45 9.56 -4.92
CA GLU A 14 -13.47 9.94 -6.33
C GLU A 14 -14.76 10.70 -6.71
N GLN A 15 -14.61 11.83 -7.39
CA GLN A 15 -15.70 12.57 -8.03
C GLN A 15 -15.51 12.57 -9.55
N ARG A 16 -16.33 11.78 -10.25
CA ARG A 16 -16.39 11.81 -11.71
C ARG A 16 -16.95 13.15 -12.18
N LEU A 17 -16.54 13.61 -13.36
CA LEU A 17 -17.00 14.88 -13.96
C LEU A 17 -17.98 14.67 -15.12
N GLY A 18 -18.13 13.42 -15.57
CA GLY A 18 -19.10 13.00 -16.57
C GLY A 18 -19.41 11.51 -16.41
N ARG A 19 -20.58 11.11 -16.86
CA ARG A 19 -21.01 9.71 -17.01
C ARG A 19 -21.46 9.50 -18.45
N VAL A 20 -21.13 8.35 -19.01
CA VAL A 20 -21.68 7.90 -20.30
C VAL A 20 -22.64 6.75 -20.02
N THR A 21 -23.85 6.80 -20.56
CA THR A 21 -24.83 5.71 -20.52
C THR A 21 -25.55 5.67 -21.87
N ASP A 22 -25.50 4.54 -22.57
CA ASP A 22 -26.09 4.36 -23.90
C ASP A 22 -25.74 5.47 -24.89
N LYS A 23 -24.44 5.83 -24.97
CA LYS A 23 -23.90 6.91 -25.81
C LYS A 23 -24.40 8.33 -25.46
N LYS A 24 -25.16 8.50 -24.38
CA LYS A 24 -25.55 9.81 -23.84
C LYS A 24 -24.59 10.23 -22.75
N PHE A 25 -24.10 11.47 -22.85
CA PHE A 25 -23.30 12.12 -21.83
C PHE A 25 -24.22 12.75 -20.79
N GLN A 26 -23.99 12.43 -19.52
CA GLN A 26 -24.78 12.90 -18.39
C GLN A 26 -23.86 13.49 -17.31
N THR A 27 -24.41 14.44 -16.55
CA THR A 27 -23.75 14.92 -15.33
C THR A 27 -23.72 13.81 -14.28
N PRO A 28 -22.60 13.63 -13.57
CA PRO A 28 -22.49 12.62 -12.53
C PRO A 28 -23.20 13.09 -11.24
N ARG A 29 -23.60 12.14 -10.40
CA ARG A 29 -24.03 12.46 -9.04
C ARG A 29 -22.81 12.94 -8.23
N ILE A 30 -23.06 13.81 -7.25
CA ILE A 30 -22.03 14.20 -6.31
C ILE A 30 -21.59 12.98 -5.48
N ALA A 31 -20.28 12.80 -5.33
CA ALA A 31 -19.70 11.81 -4.45
C ALA A 31 -20.05 12.17 -3.01
N ARG A 32 -20.35 11.17 -2.18
CA ARG A 32 -20.62 11.41 -0.76
C ARG A 32 -19.29 11.60 -0.05
N ILE A 33 -19.00 12.83 0.32
CA ILE A 33 -17.86 13.18 1.17
C ILE A 33 -18.44 13.38 2.57
N PRO A 34 -17.91 12.70 3.61
CA PRO A 34 -18.49 12.74 4.96
C PRO A 34 -18.42 14.12 5.62
N GLY A 35 -17.66 15.06 5.04
CA GLY A 35 -17.49 16.44 5.50
C GLY A 35 -16.15 16.98 5.01
N GLU A 36 -15.69 18.07 5.61
CA GLU A 36 -14.35 18.62 5.31
C GLU A 36 -13.22 17.73 5.85
N ASN A 37 -13.50 16.98 6.91
CA ASN A 37 -12.54 16.11 7.61
C ASN A 37 -12.80 14.63 7.35
N CYS A 38 -11.72 13.86 7.33
CA CYS A 38 -11.72 12.41 7.18
C CYS A 38 -12.41 11.71 8.35
N SER A 39 -13.27 10.74 8.04
CA SER A 39 -13.99 9.93 9.03
C SER A 39 -13.08 9.02 9.86
N TYR A 40 -11.87 8.73 9.37
CA TYR A 40 -10.94 7.82 10.05
C TYR A 40 -9.90 8.55 10.92
N CYS A 41 -9.33 9.65 10.44
CA CYS A 41 -8.24 10.32 11.14
C CYS A 41 -8.47 11.81 11.42
N GLU A 42 -9.66 12.34 11.13
CA GLU A 42 -10.08 13.73 11.39
C GLU A 42 -9.23 14.81 10.68
N ARG A 43 -8.29 14.41 9.81
CA ARG A 43 -7.51 15.34 8.99
C ARG A 43 -8.32 15.83 7.79
N PRO A 44 -8.07 17.06 7.31
CA PRO A 44 -8.85 17.62 6.20
C PRO A 44 -8.63 16.84 4.90
N TYR A 45 -9.67 16.82 4.07
CA TYR A 45 -9.55 16.42 2.67
C TYR A 45 -9.05 17.60 1.83
N HIS A 46 -8.05 17.34 0.98
CA HIS A 46 -7.64 18.25 -0.08
C HIS A 46 -8.27 17.82 -1.41
N VAL A 47 -8.59 18.78 -2.26
CA VAL A 47 -9.11 18.51 -3.61
C VAL A 47 -7.97 18.51 -4.61
N ALA A 48 -7.89 17.47 -5.43
CA ALA A 48 -6.97 17.38 -6.56
C ALA A 48 -7.72 17.17 -7.87
N GLY A 49 -7.20 17.75 -8.97
CA GLY A 49 -7.74 17.63 -10.33
C GLY A 49 -8.07 18.97 -10.98
N PRO A 50 -8.79 18.97 -12.12
CA PRO A 50 -9.30 17.80 -12.83
C PRO A 50 -8.18 16.93 -13.43
N MET A 51 -8.36 15.61 -13.41
CA MET A 51 -7.46 14.64 -14.03
C MET A 51 -8.22 13.54 -14.78
N TRP A 52 -7.51 12.75 -15.59
CA TRP A 52 -8.07 11.56 -16.21
C TRP A 52 -8.49 10.55 -15.12
N GLY A 53 -9.69 9.96 -15.26
CA GLY A 53 -10.16 8.93 -14.33
C GLY A 53 -10.45 7.58 -15.02
N GLY A 54 -10.34 7.50 -16.35
CA GLY A 54 -10.57 6.27 -17.08
C GLY A 54 -9.46 5.25 -16.84
N GLN A 55 -9.53 4.13 -17.57
CA GLN A 55 -8.45 3.15 -17.57
C GLN A 55 -7.16 3.80 -18.09
N LEU A 56 -6.03 3.44 -17.48
CA LEU A 56 -4.70 3.95 -17.86
C LEU A 56 -4.01 3.08 -18.89
N HIS A 57 -4.40 1.80 -18.95
CA HIS A 57 -3.76 0.77 -19.75
C HIS A 57 -4.78 0.13 -20.68
N ASP A 58 -4.33 -0.24 -21.88
CA ASP A 58 -5.04 -1.08 -22.83
C ASP A 58 -4.32 -2.42 -22.88
N ALA A 59 -5.00 -3.50 -22.46
CA ALA A 59 -4.39 -4.81 -22.32
C ALA A 59 -4.03 -5.44 -23.68
N ASP A 60 -4.85 -5.20 -24.71
CA ASP A 60 -4.65 -5.76 -26.05
C ASP A 60 -3.44 -5.08 -26.70
N PHE A 61 -3.36 -3.76 -26.57
CA PHE A 61 -2.19 -3.00 -27.03
C PHE A 61 -0.90 -3.45 -26.33
N ILE A 62 -0.95 -3.71 -25.01
CA ILE A 62 0.20 -4.21 -24.28
C ILE A 62 0.65 -5.58 -24.79
N ASP A 63 -0.29 -6.47 -25.11
CA ASP A 63 0.03 -7.80 -25.63
C ASP A 63 0.69 -7.75 -27.01
N GLU A 64 0.21 -6.89 -27.90
CA GLU A 64 0.85 -6.68 -29.20
C GLU A 64 2.30 -6.19 -29.04
N VAL A 65 2.53 -5.21 -28.15
CA VAL A 65 3.88 -4.69 -27.89
C VAL A 65 4.79 -5.76 -27.29
N LEU A 66 4.27 -6.60 -26.39
CA LEU A 66 5.03 -7.70 -25.80
C LEU A 66 5.42 -8.76 -26.85
N THR A 67 4.54 -9.08 -27.78
CA THR A 67 4.82 -9.99 -28.92
C THR A 67 5.89 -9.41 -29.84
N ILE A 68 5.77 -8.15 -30.26
CA ILE A 68 6.78 -7.50 -31.10
C ILE A 68 8.14 -7.47 -30.38
N ASN A 69 8.14 -7.19 -29.08
CA ASN A 69 9.36 -7.16 -28.27
C ASN A 69 9.99 -8.56 -28.10
N SER A 70 9.21 -9.65 -28.09
CA SER A 70 9.76 -11.02 -28.06
C SER A 70 10.40 -11.44 -29.38
N ASP A 71 9.88 -10.94 -30.50
CA ASP A 71 10.33 -11.36 -31.83
C ASP A 71 11.51 -10.51 -32.35
N ALA A 72 11.71 -9.31 -31.83
CA ALA A 72 12.82 -8.43 -32.20
C ALA A 72 14.19 -8.96 -31.76
N SER A 73 15.25 -8.72 -32.55
CA SER A 73 16.64 -9.00 -32.14
C SER A 73 17.08 -8.10 -30.98
N PRO A 74 17.92 -8.58 -30.03
CA PRO A 74 18.58 -7.72 -29.03
C PRO A 74 19.36 -6.55 -29.62
N GLU A 75 19.82 -6.68 -30.88
CA GLU A 75 20.54 -5.62 -31.60
C GLU A 75 19.63 -4.45 -31.98
N VAL A 76 18.34 -4.73 -32.21
CA VAL A 76 17.34 -3.72 -32.55
C VAL A 76 16.91 -2.96 -31.30
N TYR A 77 16.64 -3.68 -30.20
CA TYR A 77 16.21 -3.09 -28.94
C TYR A 77 17.13 -3.53 -27.78
N GLY A 78 17.97 -2.60 -27.30
CA GLY A 78 18.80 -2.86 -26.11
C GLY A 78 18.02 -2.88 -24.77
N THR A 79 16.72 -2.57 -24.78
CA THR A 79 15.89 -2.42 -23.57
C THR A 79 14.77 -3.46 -23.46
N ARG A 80 14.88 -4.59 -24.17
CA ARG A 80 13.82 -5.62 -24.25
C ARG A 80 13.36 -6.14 -22.89
N GLU A 81 14.29 -6.45 -22.00
CA GLU A 81 13.96 -6.94 -20.65
C GLU A 81 13.22 -5.89 -19.81
N ARG A 82 13.52 -4.60 -20.04
CA ARG A 82 12.82 -3.49 -19.39
C ARG A 82 11.40 -3.33 -19.93
N ILE A 83 11.23 -3.37 -21.26
CA ILE A 83 9.91 -3.31 -21.90
C ILE A 83 9.04 -4.46 -21.37
N LYS A 84 9.58 -5.69 -21.44
CA LYS A 84 8.91 -6.88 -20.92
C LYS A 84 8.51 -6.73 -19.45
N GLY A 85 9.44 -6.31 -18.59
CA GLY A 85 9.18 -6.17 -17.15
C GLY A 85 8.13 -5.11 -16.83
N MET A 86 8.23 -3.92 -17.41
CA MET A 86 7.30 -2.80 -17.16
C MET A 86 5.90 -3.10 -17.68
N LEU A 87 5.78 -3.60 -18.92
CA LEU A 87 4.49 -3.87 -19.54
C LEU A 87 3.80 -5.09 -18.93
N THR A 88 4.54 -6.14 -18.56
CA THR A 88 3.97 -7.27 -17.81
C THR A 88 3.39 -6.80 -16.48
N LEU A 89 4.07 -5.87 -15.79
CA LEU A 89 3.57 -5.30 -14.53
C LEU A 89 2.32 -4.45 -14.75
N ALA A 90 2.32 -3.57 -15.75
CA ALA A 90 1.17 -2.74 -16.11
C ALA A 90 -0.05 -3.58 -16.53
N LYS A 91 0.15 -4.67 -17.27
CA LYS A 91 -0.91 -5.59 -17.68
C LYS A 91 -1.59 -6.28 -16.50
N ASN A 92 -0.82 -6.65 -15.47
CA ASN A 92 -1.33 -7.35 -14.28
C ASN A 92 -1.79 -6.40 -13.17
N GLU A 93 -1.83 -5.09 -13.43
CA GLU A 93 -2.22 -4.07 -12.47
C GLU A 93 -3.73 -3.84 -12.51
N LEU A 94 -4.37 -3.69 -11.34
CA LEU A 94 -5.79 -3.36 -11.26
C LEU A 94 -6.06 -2.01 -11.94
N ALA A 95 -7.19 -1.94 -12.65
CA ALA A 95 -7.70 -0.74 -13.34
C ALA A 95 -8.29 0.30 -12.37
N LEU A 96 -7.59 0.55 -11.26
CA LEU A 96 -7.90 1.57 -10.28
C LEU A 96 -6.94 2.76 -10.45
N PRO A 97 -7.39 4.01 -10.23
CA PRO A 97 -6.56 5.19 -10.51
C PRO A 97 -5.43 5.39 -9.49
N PHE A 98 -5.62 5.00 -8.23
CA PHE A 98 -4.69 5.28 -7.14
C PHE A 98 -4.03 4.01 -6.61
N TYR A 99 -2.90 4.21 -5.93
CA TYR A 99 -2.14 3.20 -5.20
C TYR A 99 -1.68 3.83 -3.88
N PHE A 100 -1.29 3.00 -2.92
CA PHE A 100 -0.67 3.47 -1.67
C PHE A 100 0.56 2.64 -1.32
N ASN A 101 1.41 3.20 -0.45
CA ASN A 101 2.63 2.54 0.00
C ASN A 101 2.36 1.76 1.30
N LEU A 102 2.78 0.50 1.35
CA LEU A 102 2.57 -0.33 2.55
C LEU A 102 3.31 0.19 3.78
N ASN A 103 4.47 0.84 3.60
CA ASN A 103 5.21 1.43 4.72
C ASN A 103 4.46 2.58 5.37
N GLN A 104 3.54 3.22 4.63
CA GLN A 104 2.71 4.28 5.19
C GLN A 104 1.74 3.72 6.24
N LEU A 105 1.16 2.53 5.98
CA LEU A 105 0.30 1.84 6.95
C LEU A 105 1.05 1.50 8.24
N SER A 106 2.25 0.93 8.11
CA SER A 106 3.10 0.61 9.27
C SER A 106 3.55 1.87 10.03
N SER A 107 3.79 2.98 9.31
CA SER A 107 4.12 4.28 9.91
C SER A 107 2.98 4.83 10.77
N PHE A 108 1.73 4.69 10.32
CA PHE A 108 0.55 5.10 11.10
C PHE A 108 0.50 4.37 12.44
N MET A 109 0.70 3.05 12.42
CA MET A 109 0.57 2.20 13.59
C MET A 109 1.83 2.13 14.45
N ARG A 110 2.95 2.74 14.01
CA ARG A 110 4.28 2.57 14.61
C ARG A 110 4.67 1.08 14.74
N SER A 111 4.28 0.29 13.74
CA SER A 111 4.56 -1.13 13.67
C SER A 111 5.74 -1.41 12.72
N PRO A 112 6.33 -2.62 12.77
CA PRO A 112 7.22 -3.08 11.72
C PRO A 112 6.55 -3.06 10.33
N PRO A 113 7.33 -2.96 9.24
CA PRO A 113 6.81 -3.03 7.88
C PRO A 113 6.05 -4.33 7.61
N ILE A 114 4.86 -4.23 7.04
CA ILE A 114 4.13 -5.40 6.52
C ILE A 114 4.70 -5.81 5.17
N SER A 115 4.94 -7.10 4.97
CA SER A 115 5.39 -7.60 3.66
C SER A 115 4.26 -7.57 2.64
N ILE A 116 4.60 -7.42 1.35
CA ILE A 116 3.60 -7.47 0.27
C ILE A 116 2.84 -8.80 0.27
N ASP A 117 3.51 -9.91 0.60
CA ASP A 117 2.89 -11.25 0.60
C ASP A 117 1.89 -11.39 1.75
N GLU A 118 2.24 -10.95 2.97
CA GLU A 118 1.31 -10.95 4.11
C GLU A 118 0.11 -10.02 3.86
N PHE A 119 0.36 -8.83 3.30
CA PHE A 119 -0.73 -7.92 2.92
C PHE A 119 -1.64 -8.53 1.85
N ALA A 120 -1.06 -9.18 0.84
CA ALA A 120 -1.82 -9.81 -0.23
C ALA A 120 -2.68 -10.99 0.25
N ARG A 121 -2.17 -11.78 1.19
CA ARG A 121 -2.94 -12.84 1.85
C ARG A 121 -4.13 -12.23 2.59
N ALA A 122 -3.89 -11.23 3.43
CA ALA A 122 -4.94 -10.56 4.18
C ALA A 122 -6.06 -9.99 3.28
N VAL A 123 -5.69 -9.27 2.22
CA VAL A 123 -6.67 -8.70 1.28
C VAL A 123 -7.43 -9.79 0.52
N GLY A 124 -6.72 -10.80 -0.01
CA GLY A 124 -7.36 -11.90 -0.75
C GLY A 124 -8.30 -12.75 0.11
N ASN A 125 -7.95 -12.98 1.39
CA ASN A 125 -8.78 -13.73 2.34
C ASN A 125 -10.04 -12.94 2.75
N LEU A 126 -10.03 -11.61 2.60
CA LEU A 126 -11.23 -10.77 2.74
C LEU A 126 -12.09 -10.72 1.46
N GLY A 127 -11.69 -11.42 0.38
CA GLY A 127 -12.43 -11.50 -0.88
C GLY A 127 -12.15 -10.36 -1.85
N HIS A 128 -11.08 -9.60 -1.63
CA HIS A 128 -10.70 -8.46 -2.48
C HIS A 128 -9.50 -8.78 -3.36
N ASN A 129 -9.38 -8.05 -4.46
CA ASN A 129 -8.26 -8.14 -5.38
C ASN A 129 -7.12 -7.22 -4.94
N VAL A 130 -5.89 -7.62 -5.26
CA VAL A 130 -4.70 -6.80 -5.01
C VAL A 130 -3.70 -6.98 -6.14
N SER A 131 -3.06 -5.89 -6.54
CA SER A 131 -1.97 -5.91 -7.50
C SER A 131 -0.81 -5.02 -7.05
N LEU A 132 0.36 -5.27 -7.63
CA LEU A 132 1.43 -4.27 -7.65
C LEU A 132 1.04 -3.12 -8.58
N THR A 133 1.83 -2.03 -8.55
CA THR A 133 1.72 -0.93 -9.50
C THR A 133 3.02 -0.72 -10.26
N HIS A 134 2.94 -0.43 -11.56
CA HIS A 134 4.09 -0.01 -12.36
C HIS A 134 4.67 1.34 -11.91
N ALA A 135 3.89 2.15 -11.19
CA ALA A 135 4.25 3.53 -10.88
C ALA A 135 5.36 3.67 -9.81
N LYS A 136 5.38 2.80 -8.79
CA LYS A 136 6.33 2.92 -7.67
C LYS A 136 6.56 1.61 -6.92
N LYS A 137 7.82 1.39 -6.49
CA LYS A 137 8.21 0.29 -5.60
C LYS A 137 7.40 0.29 -4.30
N ASN A 138 7.14 -0.91 -3.78
CA ASN A 138 6.46 -1.14 -2.49
C ASN A 138 5.08 -0.47 -2.38
N CYS A 139 4.41 -0.32 -3.52
CA CYS A 139 3.05 0.20 -3.59
C CYS A 139 2.12 -0.84 -4.19
N VAL A 140 0.87 -0.82 -3.73
CA VAL A 140 -0.16 -1.76 -4.13
C VAL A 140 -1.44 -1.03 -4.51
N LYS A 141 -2.25 -1.70 -5.32
CA LYS A 141 -3.65 -1.33 -5.59
C LYS A 141 -4.54 -2.43 -5.05
N THR A 142 -5.71 -2.07 -4.55
CA THR A 142 -6.75 -3.00 -4.12
C THR A 142 -8.12 -2.36 -4.28
N ASP A 143 -9.13 -3.18 -4.57
CA ASP A 143 -10.54 -2.80 -4.55
C ASP A 143 -11.15 -2.88 -3.14
N ALA A 144 -10.37 -3.32 -2.13
CA ALA A 144 -10.78 -3.31 -0.73
C ALA A 144 -11.13 -1.87 -0.28
N PRO A 145 -12.27 -1.67 0.40
CA PRO A 145 -12.60 -0.38 1.02
C PRO A 145 -11.48 0.09 1.95
N TRP A 146 -11.26 1.41 2.00
CA TRP A 146 -10.16 1.97 2.80
C TRP A 146 -10.26 1.58 4.29
N GLU A 147 -11.48 1.48 4.84
CA GLU A 147 -11.70 0.96 6.19
C GLU A 147 -11.09 -0.43 6.39
N GLN A 148 -11.26 -1.35 5.44
CA GLN A 148 -10.69 -2.70 5.54
C GLN A 148 -9.16 -2.68 5.42
N VAL A 149 -8.59 -1.79 4.60
CA VAL A 149 -7.14 -1.57 4.54
C VAL A 149 -6.61 -1.09 5.90
N LEU A 150 -7.33 -0.18 6.57
CA LEU A 150 -6.98 0.27 7.92
C LEU A 150 -7.14 -0.86 8.95
N GLN A 151 -8.18 -1.68 8.85
CA GLN A 151 -8.36 -2.87 9.70
C GLN A 151 -7.18 -3.84 9.57
N ILE A 152 -6.68 -4.08 8.35
CA ILE A 152 -5.47 -4.88 8.11
C ILE A 152 -4.26 -4.28 8.84
N ALA A 153 -4.09 -2.95 8.80
CA ALA A 153 -3.01 -2.29 9.54
C ALA A 153 -3.15 -2.45 11.06
N ILE A 154 -4.37 -2.39 11.60
CA ILE A 154 -4.66 -2.61 13.04
C ILE A 154 -4.37 -4.06 13.44
N ALA A 155 -4.84 -5.03 12.65
CA ALA A 155 -4.57 -6.45 12.89
C ALA A 155 -3.07 -6.76 12.79
N TRP A 156 -2.36 -6.10 11.88
CA TRP A 156 -0.91 -6.23 11.75
C TRP A 156 -0.16 -5.69 12.97
N LEU A 157 -0.61 -4.56 13.55
CA LEU A 157 -0.06 -4.03 14.80
C LEU A 157 -0.19 -5.07 15.93
N ARG A 158 -1.39 -5.64 16.11
CA ARG A 158 -1.64 -6.67 17.12
C ARG A 158 -0.73 -7.89 16.94
N ARG A 159 -0.70 -8.45 15.74
CA ARG A 159 0.16 -9.59 15.39
C ARG A 159 1.65 -9.29 15.61
N SER A 160 2.09 -8.08 15.29
CA SER A 160 3.47 -7.66 15.51
C SER A 160 3.80 -7.56 17.00
N ASN A 161 2.87 -7.03 17.81
CA ASN A 161 3.00 -6.94 19.26
C ASN A 161 2.99 -8.34 19.91
N GLU A 162 2.19 -9.29 19.42
CA GLU A 162 2.20 -10.68 19.87
C GLU A 162 3.54 -11.37 19.61
N ARG A 163 4.10 -11.20 18.40
CA ARG A 163 5.45 -11.70 18.05
C ARG A 163 6.50 -11.10 18.99
N LEU A 164 6.44 -9.77 19.21
CA LEU A 164 7.37 -9.07 20.10
C LEU A 164 7.24 -9.53 21.56
N LEU A 165 6.01 -9.78 22.02
CA LEU A 165 5.74 -10.29 23.36
C LEU A 165 6.36 -11.67 23.57
N LYS A 166 6.23 -12.57 22.58
CA LYS A 166 6.87 -13.89 22.61
C LYS A 166 8.39 -13.76 22.70
N GLU A 167 9.00 -12.91 21.87
CA GLU A 167 10.45 -12.66 21.94
C GLU A 167 10.90 -12.09 23.29
N TYR A 168 10.08 -11.22 23.91
CA TYR A 168 10.39 -10.67 25.23
C TYR A 168 10.30 -11.72 26.33
N LYS A 169 9.32 -12.64 26.26
CA LYS A 169 9.21 -13.76 27.21
C LYS A 169 10.42 -14.69 27.10
N GLU A 170 10.82 -15.06 25.88
CA GLU A 170 12.03 -15.87 25.64
C GLU A 170 13.30 -15.17 26.16
N LYS A 171 13.43 -13.85 25.95
CA LYS A 171 14.54 -13.06 26.50
C LYS A 171 14.51 -12.96 28.01
N LEU A 172 13.33 -12.97 28.64
CA LEU A 172 13.18 -12.92 30.09
C LEU A 172 13.65 -14.21 30.74
N GLU A 173 13.38 -15.35 30.11
CA GLU A 173 13.84 -16.67 30.57
C GLU A 173 15.37 -16.83 30.45
N ALA A 174 15.97 -16.24 29.42
CA ALA A 174 17.41 -16.33 29.17
C ALA A 174 18.27 -15.29 29.92
N GLU A 175 17.67 -14.22 30.45
CA GLU A 175 18.42 -13.11 31.07
C GLU A 175 18.65 -13.35 32.58
N THR A 176 19.91 -13.32 32.99
CA THR A 176 20.33 -13.58 34.38
C THR A 176 20.48 -12.32 35.23
N LYS A 177 20.48 -11.13 34.61
CA LYS A 177 20.63 -9.84 35.33
C LYS A 177 19.29 -9.31 35.82
N GLU A 178 19.11 -9.23 37.14
CA GLU A 178 17.87 -8.78 37.79
C GLU A 178 17.38 -7.39 37.33
N GLU A 179 18.26 -6.40 37.19
CA GLU A 179 17.87 -5.05 36.71
C GLU A 179 17.26 -5.07 35.30
N LYS A 180 17.78 -5.92 34.42
CA LYS A 180 17.25 -6.05 33.05
C LYS A 180 15.97 -6.86 33.02
N ARG A 181 15.88 -7.88 33.88
CA ARG A 181 14.71 -8.73 34.05
C ARG A 181 13.51 -7.90 34.50
N GLN A 182 13.68 -7.02 35.49
CA GLN A 182 12.64 -6.07 35.92
C GLN A 182 12.16 -5.16 34.78
N LYS A 183 13.09 -4.52 34.05
CA LYS A 183 12.76 -3.67 32.89
C LYS A 183 12.02 -4.43 31.78
N LEU A 184 12.37 -5.69 31.56
CA LEU A 184 11.72 -6.52 30.54
C LEU A 184 10.33 -6.94 30.99
N GLN A 185 10.14 -7.23 32.28
CA GLN A 185 8.87 -7.58 32.87
C GLN A 185 7.87 -6.40 32.86
N GLU A 186 8.34 -5.17 33.10
CA GLU A 186 7.55 -3.95 32.91
C GLU A 186 7.09 -3.78 31.45
N LYS A 187 7.98 -4.02 30.47
CA LYS A 187 7.63 -3.95 29.04
C LYS A 187 6.62 -5.01 28.64
N ILE A 188 6.77 -6.23 29.14
CA ILE A 188 5.85 -7.35 28.93
C ILE A 188 4.48 -6.98 29.49
N SER A 189 4.41 -6.57 30.76
CA SER A 189 3.15 -6.19 31.41
C SER A 189 2.43 -5.06 30.65
N ARG A 190 3.18 -4.07 30.17
CA ARG A 190 2.62 -2.99 29.36
C ARG A 190 2.07 -3.45 28.02
N LEU A 191 2.75 -4.37 27.33
CA LEU A 191 2.27 -4.93 26.06
C LEU A 191 1.08 -5.87 26.26
N GLU A 192 1.05 -6.64 27.34
CA GLU A 192 -0.08 -7.52 27.69
C GLU A 192 -1.34 -6.74 28.03
N ALA A 193 -1.20 -5.53 28.59
CA ALA A 193 -2.34 -4.66 28.90
C ALA A 193 -3.07 -4.16 27.65
N ASP A 194 -2.34 -3.88 26.55
CA ASP A 194 -2.91 -3.41 25.29
C ASP A 194 -2.06 -3.80 24.08
N LEU A 195 -2.38 -4.97 23.51
CA LEU A 195 -1.77 -5.45 22.26
C LEU A 195 -2.21 -4.64 21.04
N GLY A 196 -3.32 -3.89 21.13
CA GLY A 196 -3.91 -3.14 20.04
C GLY A 196 -3.33 -1.74 19.85
N SER A 197 -2.44 -1.30 20.73
CA SER A 197 -1.84 0.03 20.70
C SER A 197 -0.32 -0.03 20.72
N SER A 198 0.29 1.08 20.35
CA SER A 198 1.74 1.28 20.47
C SER A 198 2.01 2.37 21.51
N PRO A 199 2.94 2.16 22.46
CA PRO A 199 3.36 3.17 23.43
C PRO A 199 3.76 4.52 22.85
N SER A 200 4.16 4.55 21.57
CA SER A 200 4.61 5.74 20.86
C SER A 200 3.48 6.53 20.18
N LEU A 201 2.24 6.04 20.23
CA LEU A 201 1.09 6.73 19.64
C LEU A 201 0.53 7.75 20.64
N THR A 202 0.53 9.02 20.24
CA THR A 202 -0.07 10.12 21.00
C THR A 202 -1.40 10.55 20.39
N SER A 203 -2.24 11.23 21.18
CA SER A 203 -3.61 11.59 20.78
C SER A 203 -3.73 12.43 19.51
N GLY A 204 -2.71 13.21 19.18
CA GLY A 204 -2.65 14.02 17.96
C GLY A 204 -2.23 13.25 16.71
N MET A 205 -1.82 11.99 16.82
CA MET A 205 -1.32 11.23 15.69
C MET A 205 -2.44 10.58 14.89
N VAL A 206 -2.20 10.43 13.58
CA VAL A 206 -3.13 9.77 12.65
C VAL A 206 -3.47 8.35 13.11
N GLY A 207 -2.47 7.56 13.50
CA GLY A 207 -2.67 6.19 13.97
C GLY A 207 -3.56 6.10 15.21
N PHE A 208 -3.39 7.02 16.17
CA PHE A 208 -4.22 7.04 17.39
C PHE A 208 -5.69 7.28 17.05
N LYS A 209 -5.97 8.23 16.15
CA LYS A 209 -7.35 8.49 15.68
C LYS A 209 -7.95 7.32 14.93
N ILE A 210 -7.16 6.64 14.09
CA ILE A 210 -7.61 5.44 13.38
C ILE A 210 -8.01 4.33 14.38
N LEU A 211 -7.22 4.11 15.42
CA LEU A 211 -7.53 3.11 16.46
C LEU A 211 -8.82 3.42 17.24
N GLN A 212 -9.23 4.69 17.30
CA GLN A 212 -10.48 5.10 17.96
C GLN A 212 -11.70 4.99 17.04
N THR A 213 -11.54 5.23 15.74
CA THR A 213 -12.64 5.33 14.78
C THR A 213 -12.91 4.02 14.04
N VAL A 214 -11.86 3.24 13.74
CA VAL A 214 -11.97 2.01 12.97
C VAL A 214 -12.10 0.82 13.92
N SER A 215 -13.20 0.09 13.76
CA SER A 215 -13.41 -1.14 14.52
C SER A 215 -12.45 -2.22 14.06
N ALA A 216 -11.84 -2.94 15.02
CA ALA A 216 -10.97 -4.06 14.70
C ALA A 216 -11.76 -5.19 14.02
N ASN A 217 -11.07 -5.95 13.17
CA ASN A 217 -11.64 -7.07 12.45
C ASN A 217 -10.80 -8.32 12.71
N ASP A 218 -11.36 -9.25 13.49
CA ASP A 218 -10.65 -10.47 13.90
C ASP A 218 -10.62 -11.54 12.80
N LYS A 219 -11.27 -11.31 11.64
CA LYS A 219 -11.27 -12.23 10.50
C LYS A 219 -10.06 -12.08 9.58
N ILE A 220 -9.12 -11.19 9.90
CA ILE A 220 -7.97 -10.92 9.05
C ILE A 220 -6.95 -12.05 9.18
N ASP A 221 -6.72 -12.75 8.08
CA ASP A 221 -5.79 -13.88 7.99
C ASP A 221 -4.57 -13.53 7.11
N PHE A 222 -3.38 -13.50 7.72
CA PHE A 222 -2.12 -13.22 7.03
C PHE A 222 -1.31 -14.49 6.64
N ASP A 223 -1.79 -15.69 7.03
CA ASP A 223 -1.05 -16.94 6.92
C ASP A 223 -1.54 -17.79 5.75
N THR A 224 -2.84 -17.85 5.51
CA THR A 224 -3.40 -18.67 4.44
C THR A 224 -3.11 -18.06 3.07
N CYS A 225 -2.42 -18.82 2.21
CA CYS A 225 -2.23 -18.45 0.81
C CYS A 225 -3.57 -18.51 0.05
N ASN A 226 -3.72 -17.58 -0.89
CA ASN A 226 -4.85 -17.49 -1.78
C ASN A 226 -4.40 -17.10 -3.19
N GLU A 227 -5.34 -17.14 -4.13
CA GLU A 227 -5.10 -16.86 -5.55
C GLU A 227 -4.40 -15.51 -5.79
N GLN A 228 -4.76 -14.46 -5.04
CA GLN A 228 -4.15 -13.14 -5.17
C GLN A 228 -2.69 -13.15 -4.72
N SER A 229 -2.42 -13.74 -3.55
CA SER A 229 -1.07 -13.88 -3.02
C SER A 229 -0.17 -14.76 -3.90
N ASP A 230 -0.72 -15.81 -4.51
CA ASP A 230 0.01 -16.70 -5.41
C ASP A 230 0.36 -16.00 -6.73
N LYS A 231 -0.60 -15.26 -7.32
CA LYS A 231 -0.35 -14.42 -8.50
C LYS A 231 0.77 -13.43 -8.24
N LEU A 232 0.71 -12.70 -7.12
CA LEU A 232 1.73 -11.73 -6.71
C LEU A 232 3.09 -12.38 -6.45
N GLY A 233 3.10 -13.51 -5.75
CA GLY A 233 4.30 -14.28 -5.47
C GLY A 233 4.99 -14.75 -6.76
N ASN A 234 4.22 -15.28 -7.71
CA ASN A 234 4.73 -15.71 -9.01
C ASN A 234 5.27 -14.54 -9.83
N LEU A 235 4.51 -13.44 -9.90
CA LEU A 235 4.94 -12.22 -10.57
C LEU A 235 6.23 -11.66 -9.98
N ARG A 236 6.45 -11.76 -8.66
CA ARG A 236 7.65 -11.30 -7.95
C ARG A 236 8.86 -12.22 -8.13
N LYS A 237 8.65 -13.53 -8.26
CA LYS A 237 9.71 -14.53 -8.51
C LYS A 237 10.31 -14.41 -9.91
N LEU A 238 9.56 -13.93 -10.89
CA LEU A 238 10.10 -13.61 -12.21
C LEU A 238 11.24 -12.58 -12.07
N LYS A 239 12.44 -12.86 -12.57
CA LYS A 239 13.56 -11.90 -12.53
C LYS A 239 13.38 -10.81 -13.60
N MET A 240 12.43 -9.90 -13.39
CA MET A 240 12.13 -8.80 -14.32
C MET A 240 12.56 -7.46 -13.75
N VAL A 241 13.05 -6.56 -14.62
CA VAL A 241 13.30 -5.16 -14.27
C VAL A 241 11.97 -4.44 -14.15
N ARG A 242 11.52 -4.18 -12.91
CA ARG A 242 10.18 -3.63 -12.61
C ARG A 242 10.15 -2.12 -12.38
N TYR A 243 11.27 -1.56 -11.95
CA TYR A 243 11.37 -0.16 -11.58
C TYR A 243 12.75 0.30 -11.94
N GLN A 244 12.81 1.39 -12.69
CA GLN A 244 14.06 1.95 -13.14
C GLN A 244 14.73 2.62 -11.95
N GLU A 245 15.96 2.21 -11.68
CA GLU A 245 16.85 3.00 -10.85
C GLU A 245 17.61 3.95 -11.75
N ASN A 246 17.93 5.12 -11.21
CA ASN A 246 18.73 6.10 -11.92
C ASN A 246 20.03 5.42 -12.39
N PRO A 247 20.38 5.51 -13.69
CA PRO A 247 21.56 4.84 -14.22
C PRO A 247 22.86 5.35 -13.60
N THR A 248 22.86 6.58 -13.08
CA THR A 248 23.97 7.18 -12.33
C THR A 248 23.49 7.96 -11.12
N LYS A 249 24.36 8.15 -10.13
CA LYS A 249 24.08 8.84 -8.86
C LYS A 249 23.55 10.27 -9.04
N ASP A 250 23.96 10.95 -10.11
CA ASP A 250 23.60 12.35 -10.42
C ASP A 250 22.70 12.48 -11.67
N TRP A 251 21.89 11.45 -11.94
CA TRP A 251 20.93 11.46 -13.05
C TRP A 251 19.76 12.40 -12.74
N GLY A 252 19.62 13.46 -13.53
CA GLY A 252 18.57 14.47 -13.39
C GLY A 252 19.07 15.88 -13.73
N PRO A 253 18.19 16.90 -13.67
CA PRO A 253 18.60 18.29 -13.84
C PRO A 253 19.65 18.64 -12.78
N LYS A 254 20.88 18.91 -13.22
CA LYS A 254 21.96 19.35 -12.33
C LYS A 254 21.60 20.71 -11.72
N SER A 255 22.12 20.96 -10.52
CA SER A 255 22.07 22.29 -9.92
C SER A 255 22.58 23.35 -10.92
N ARG A 256 21.93 24.52 -10.93
CA ARG A 256 22.28 25.63 -11.83
C ARG A 256 23.78 25.93 -11.68
N PRO A 257 24.56 26.00 -12.78
CA PRO A 257 26.00 26.20 -12.69
C PRO A 257 26.30 27.51 -11.95
N SER A 258 27.14 27.43 -10.91
CA SER A 258 27.68 28.60 -10.22
C SER A 258 28.64 29.33 -11.16
N LYS A 259 28.41 30.63 -11.40
CA LYS A 259 29.40 31.47 -12.08
C LYS A 259 30.70 31.45 -11.25
N LYS A 260 31.76 30.85 -11.80
CA LYS A 260 33.13 31.12 -11.37
C LYS A 260 33.58 32.44 -11.97
#